data_AF-A0A9E5ISZ0-F1
#
_entry.id   AF-A0A9E5ISZ0-F1
#
_cell.length_a   1.000
_cell.length_b   1.000
_cell.length_c   1.000
_cell.angle_alpha   90.00
_cell.angle_beta   90.00
_cell.angle_gamma   90.00
#
_symmetry.space_group_name_H-M   'P 1'
#
loop_
_entity.id
_entity.type
_entity.pdbx_description
1 polymer ?
#
loop_
_entity_poly.entity_id
_entity_poly.type
_entity_poly.pdbx_seq_one_letter_code
_entity_poly.pdbx_strand_id
1 'polypeptide(L)'
;MTRESTLPLSTPLASSSASFPRSVKLIGSMLLLILLAVGFARWQGISDKQVDAATVWQLDLIFTDGPQGSVIVKDAKNRIEIAKFEGEQGFLRSTLRALARERKRQSIGPDAPMQLLGRADGRLTLLDPSTQQRIDLEAFGPSNVAVFAGLQKTSLATTQIVQIPGNDRSSQ
;
A
#
# COMPACT_ATOMS: atom_id res chain seq x y z
N MET A 1 -32.58 73.53 40.82
CA MET A 1 -33.78 72.80 40.36
C MET A 1 -33.35 71.93 39.19
N THR A 2 -33.25 70.63 39.44
CA THR A 2 -32.72 69.58 38.58
C THR A 2 -33.62 69.33 37.37
N ARG A 3 -33.03 69.12 36.18
CA ARG A 3 -33.71 68.43 35.08
C ARG A 3 -32.81 67.38 34.46
N GLU A 4 -33.13 66.15 34.81
CA GLU A 4 -32.76 64.89 34.18
C GLU A 4 -33.48 64.75 32.83
N SER A 5 -32.76 64.29 31.80
CA SER A 5 -33.19 63.30 30.79
C SER A 5 -32.41 63.47 29.49
N THR A 6 -31.64 62.47 29.10
CA THR A 6 -31.85 61.72 27.85
C THR A 6 -30.83 60.59 27.72
N LEU A 7 -31.36 59.37 27.65
CA LEU A 7 -30.69 58.08 27.40
C LEU A 7 -30.37 57.94 25.88
N PRO A 8 -29.63 56.88 25.47
CA PRO A 8 -28.43 56.97 24.66
C PRO A 8 -28.71 56.89 23.15
N LEU A 9 -27.91 57.61 22.36
CA LEU A 9 -27.88 57.39 20.92
C LEU A 9 -26.94 56.21 20.63
N SER A 10 -27.51 55.02 20.47
CA SER A 10 -26.80 53.83 19.99
C SER A 10 -26.23 54.11 18.59
N THR A 11 -24.93 54.39 18.52
CA THR A 11 -24.22 54.53 17.25
C THR A 11 -24.24 53.18 16.52
N PRO A 12 -24.70 53.11 15.26
CA PRO A 12 -24.62 51.88 14.49
C PRO A 12 -23.14 51.53 14.31
N LEU A 13 -22.74 50.33 14.74
CA LEU A 13 -21.42 49.77 14.42
C LEU A 13 -21.34 49.65 12.90
N ALA A 14 -20.65 50.59 12.26
CA ALA A 14 -20.31 50.47 10.85
C ALA A 14 -19.46 49.21 10.68
N SER A 15 -20.08 48.12 10.23
CA SER A 15 -19.41 46.90 9.84
C SER A 15 -18.59 47.18 8.58
N SER A 16 -17.32 47.52 8.77
CA SER A 16 -16.36 47.66 7.67
C SER A 16 -16.14 46.28 7.06
N SER A 17 -16.68 46.06 5.85
CA SER A 17 -16.35 44.89 5.04
C SER A 17 -14.89 45.02 4.61
N ALA A 18 -13.97 44.45 5.39
CA ALA A 18 -12.54 44.49 5.11
C ALA A 18 -12.27 43.76 3.79
N SER A 19 -12.13 44.52 2.70
CA SER A 19 -11.70 43.96 1.43
C SER A 19 -10.19 43.73 1.50
N PHE A 20 -9.76 42.47 1.41
CA PHE A 20 -8.33 42.15 1.43
C PHE A 20 -7.58 42.88 0.31
N PRO A 21 -6.36 43.39 0.57
CA PRO A 21 -5.54 44.03 -0.46
C PRO A 21 -5.25 43.03 -1.59
N ARG A 22 -5.20 43.52 -2.83
CA ARG A 22 -5.04 42.67 -4.04
C ARG A 22 -3.87 41.69 -3.93
N SER A 23 -2.77 42.11 -3.32
CA SER A 23 -1.57 41.28 -3.09
C SER A 23 -1.85 40.06 -2.20
N VAL A 24 -2.64 40.23 -1.13
CA VAL A 24 -3.02 39.13 -0.22
C VAL A 24 -3.97 38.16 -0.92
N LYS A 25 -4.87 38.67 -1.77
CA LYS A 25 -5.74 37.81 -2.60
C LYS A 25 -4.92 36.99 -3.61
N LEU A 26 -3.90 37.58 -4.22
CA LEU A 26 -3.00 36.87 -5.14
C LEU A 26 -2.18 35.79 -4.43
N ILE A 27 -1.60 36.09 -3.27
CA ILE A 27 -0.84 35.11 -2.48
C ILE A 27 -1.76 33.99 -1.99
N GLY A 28 -2.93 34.33 -1.46
CA GLY A 28 -3.91 33.34 -1.01
C GLY A 28 -4.42 32.46 -2.17
N SER A 29 -4.68 33.06 -3.33
CA SER A 29 -5.05 32.32 -4.54
C SER A 29 -3.94 31.39 -5.00
N MET A 30 -2.67 31.82 -4.97
CA MET A 30 -1.55 31.00 -5.37
C MET A 30 -1.33 29.82 -4.41
N LEU A 31 -1.43 30.06 -3.10
CA LEU A 31 -1.37 29.00 -2.08
C LEU A 31 -2.50 28.00 -2.24
N LEU A 32 -3.73 28.48 -2.47
CA LEU A 32 -4.89 27.60 -2.71
C LEU A 32 -4.68 26.75 -3.96
N LEU A 33 -4.12 27.32 -5.03
CA LEU A 33 -3.85 26.60 -6.27
C LEU A 33 -2.77 25.53 -6.07
N ILE A 34 -1.71 25.82 -5.29
CA ILE A 34 -0.70 24.83 -4.90
C ILE A 34 -1.33 23.71 -4.07
N LEU A 35 -2.15 24.05 -3.07
CA LEU A 35 -2.83 23.04 -2.24
C LEU A 35 -3.78 22.16 -3.05
N LEU A 36 -4.52 22.74 -4.00
CA LEU A 36 -5.38 22.00 -4.92
C LEU A 36 -4.56 21.12 -5.85
N ALA A 37 -3.46 21.62 -6.42
CA ALA A 37 -2.58 20.84 -7.28
C ALA A 37 -1.95 19.66 -6.53
N VAL A 38 -1.45 19.89 -5.31
CA VAL A 38 -0.86 18.85 -4.45
C VAL A 38 -1.95 17.86 -4.00
N GLY A 39 -3.12 18.35 -3.58
CA GLY A 39 -4.25 17.50 -3.22
C GLY A 39 -4.72 16.62 -4.37
N PHE A 40 -4.80 17.19 -5.57
CA PHE A 40 -5.19 16.49 -6.79
C PHE A 40 -4.13 15.48 -7.23
N ALA A 41 -2.83 15.83 -7.18
CA ALA A 41 -1.73 14.91 -7.45
C ALA A 41 -1.68 13.74 -6.45
N ARG A 42 -1.92 14.04 -5.17
CA ARG A 42 -2.03 13.02 -4.10
C ARG A 42 -3.23 12.11 -4.31
N TRP A 43 -4.39 12.65 -4.71
CA TRP A 43 -5.58 11.86 -5.01
C TRP A 43 -5.39 10.98 -6.25
N GLN A 44 -4.67 11.46 -7.27
CA GLN A 44 -4.29 10.65 -8.43
C GLN A 44 -3.28 9.54 -8.12
N GLY A 45 -2.80 9.41 -6.87
CA GLY A 45 -1.85 8.38 -6.50
C GLY A 45 -0.48 8.57 -7.13
N ILE A 46 -0.11 9.81 -7.50
CA ILE A 46 1.24 10.17 -7.92
C ILE A 46 2.13 10.19 -6.66
N SER A 47 2.38 9.01 -6.12
CA SER A 47 3.45 8.77 -5.17
C SER A 47 4.64 8.32 -6.00
N ASP A 48 5.70 9.12 -6.00
CA ASP A 48 6.96 8.94 -6.74
C ASP A 48 7.16 7.50 -7.17
N LYS A 49 6.82 7.19 -8.43
CA LYS A 49 7.29 5.96 -9.08
C LYS A 49 8.79 6.14 -9.23
N GLN A 50 9.53 5.88 -8.16
CA GLN A 50 10.93 5.47 -8.24
C GLN A 50 11.00 4.53 -9.44
N VAL A 51 11.79 4.90 -10.44
CA VAL A 51 11.81 4.21 -11.73
C VAL A 51 12.34 2.81 -11.46
N ASP A 52 11.45 1.90 -11.12
CA ASP A 52 11.79 0.51 -10.87
C ASP A 52 12.22 -0.08 -12.21
N ALA A 53 13.25 -0.92 -12.16
CA ALA A 53 13.59 -1.72 -13.32
C ALA A 53 12.37 -2.56 -13.75
N ALA A 54 12.31 -2.94 -15.03
CA ALA A 54 11.21 -3.72 -15.55
C ALA A 54 11.00 -4.99 -14.70
N THR A 55 9.75 -5.32 -14.40
CA THR A 55 9.41 -6.58 -13.73
C THR A 55 9.68 -7.73 -14.69
N VAL A 56 10.58 -8.65 -14.31
CA VAL A 56 10.94 -9.83 -15.10
C VAL A 56 10.09 -11.05 -14.75
N TRP A 57 9.56 -11.11 -13.53
CA TRP A 57 8.62 -12.13 -13.11
C TRP A 57 7.72 -11.62 -11.99
N GLN A 58 6.53 -12.20 -11.86
CA GLN A 58 5.56 -11.89 -10.83
C GLN A 58 4.93 -13.17 -10.30
N LEU A 59 4.72 -13.21 -8.99
CA LEU A 59 4.02 -14.30 -8.32
C LEU A 59 2.90 -13.75 -7.43
N ASP A 60 1.69 -14.23 -7.65
CA ASP A 60 0.51 -13.86 -6.86
C ASP A 60 0.37 -14.83 -5.68
N LEU A 61 0.41 -14.29 -4.46
CA LEU A 61 0.49 -15.04 -3.21
C LEU A 61 -0.62 -14.66 -2.25
N ILE A 62 -1.20 -15.67 -1.62
CA ILE A 62 -2.14 -15.51 -0.52
C ILE A 62 -1.43 -15.90 0.77
N PHE A 63 -1.35 -14.95 1.68
CA PHE A 63 -0.76 -15.13 3.00
C PHE A 63 -1.88 -15.33 4.02
N THR A 64 -1.84 -16.45 4.74
CA THR A 64 -2.82 -16.76 5.78
C THR A 64 -2.10 -17.08 7.08
N ASP A 65 -2.57 -16.50 8.18
CA ASP A 65 -2.08 -16.86 9.51
C ASP A 65 -2.53 -18.28 9.85
N GLY A 66 -1.56 -19.12 10.21
CA GLY A 66 -1.76 -20.50 10.64
C GLY A 66 -1.70 -20.65 12.17
N PRO A 67 -1.91 -21.88 12.68
CA PRO A 67 -1.85 -22.16 14.10
C PRO A 67 -0.46 -21.84 14.67
N GLN A 68 -0.42 -21.44 15.95
CA GLN A 68 0.80 -21.06 16.68
C GLN A 68 1.58 -19.89 16.05
N GLY A 69 0.92 -19.04 15.26
CA GLY A 69 1.55 -17.87 14.64
C GLY A 69 2.43 -18.19 13.44
N SER A 70 2.24 -19.37 12.84
CA SER A 70 2.82 -19.71 11.53
C SER A 70 2.19 -18.87 10.42
N VAL A 71 2.91 -18.70 9.31
CA VAL A 71 2.39 -18.03 8.11
C VAL A 71 2.39 -19.05 6.98
N ILE A 72 1.21 -19.32 6.46
CA ILE A 72 1.00 -20.21 5.32
C ILE A 72 0.96 -19.35 4.06
N VAL A 73 1.78 -19.70 3.08
CA VAL A 73 1.84 -19.02 1.77
C VAL A 73 1.29 -19.95 0.71
N LYS A 74 0.25 -19.48 0.03
CA LYS A 74 -0.40 -20.21 -1.05
C LYS A 74 -0.22 -19.47 -2.36
N ASP A 75 -0.05 -20.21 -3.44
CA ASP A 75 -0.14 -19.65 -4.78
C ASP A 75 -1.60 -19.23 -5.04
N ALA A 76 -1.83 -17.99 -5.47
CA ALA A 76 -3.17 -17.50 -5.71
C ALA A 76 -3.87 -18.20 -6.88
N LYS A 77 -3.11 -18.70 -7.88
CA LYS A 77 -3.66 -19.35 -9.08
C LYS A 77 -4.32 -20.67 -8.76
N ASN A 78 -3.60 -21.52 -8.01
CA ASN A 78 -4.01 -22.90 -7.76
C ASN A 78 -4.46 -23.15 -6.30
N ARG A 79 -4.32 -22.14 -5.43
CA ARG A 79 -4.60 -22.21 -3.97
C ARG A 79 -3.79 -23.28 -3.23
N ILE A 80 -2.70 -23.76 -3.84
CA ILE A 80 -1.79 -24.76 -3.28
C ILE A 80 -0.82 -24.06 -2.33
N GLU A 81 -0.59 -24.68 -1.18
CA GLU A 81 0.45 -24.26 -0.24
C GLU A 81 1.84 -24.48 -0.86
N ILE A 82 2.60 -23.39 -1.00
CA ILE A 82 3.96 -23.42 -1.54
C ILE A 82 5.01 -23.22 -0.45
N ALA A 83 4.63 -22.66 0.71
CA ALA A 83 5.53 -22.54 1.84
C ALA A 83 4.75 -22.37 3.15
N LYS A 84 5.39 -22.80 4.22
CA LYS A 84 4.96 -22.54 5.59
C LYS A 84 6.15 -22.00 6.37
N PHE A 85 5.96 -20.84 7.00
CA PHE A 85 6.96 -20.24 7.86
C PHE A 85 6.52 -20.39 9.32
N GLU A 86 7.40 -20.97 10.14
CA GLU A 86 7.22 -21.15 11.59
C GLU A 86 8.35 -20.41 12.34
N GLY A 87 8.09 -19.95 13.56
CA GLY A 87 9.14 -19.41 14.44
C GLY A 87 9.63 -17.98 14.12
N GLU A 88 10.95 -17.77 14.15
CA GLU A 88 11.67 -16.47 14.18
C GLU A 88 11.69 -15.68 12.86
N GLN A 89 10.75 -15.92 11.94
CA GLN A 89 10.61 -15.10 10.72
C GLN A 89 9.94 -13.76 11.02
N GLY A 90 10.53 -13.01 11.96
CA GLY A 90 10.00 -11.75 12.48
C GLY A 90 9.83 -10.68 11.40
N PHE A 91 10.74 -10.65 10.43
CA PHE A 91 10.68 -9.72 9.29
C PHE A 91 9.51 -10.01 8.34
N LEU A 92 9.34 -11.27 7.93
CA LEU A 92 8.20 -11.66 7.09
C LEU A 92 6.88 -11.26 7.77
N ARG A 93 6.76 -11.58 9.06
CA ARG A 93 5.54 -11.30 9.83
C ARG A 93 5.32 -9.81 10.03
N SER A 94 6.35 -9.02 10.31
CA SER A 94 6.20 -7.57 10.47
C SER A 94 5.80 -6.89 9.16
N THR A 95 6.39 -7.32 8.05
CA THR A 95 6.08 -6.88 6.69
C THR A 95 4.62 -7.16 6.34
N LEU A 96 4.18 -8.42 6.53
CA LEU A 96 2.79 -8.81 6.25
C LEU A 96 1.79 -8.11 7.18
N ARG A 97 2.14 -7.89 8.45
CA ARG A 97 1.29 -7.13 9.39
C ARG A 97 1.16 -5.67 8.99
N ALA A 98 2.21 -5.05 8.46
CA ALA A 98 2.14 -3.68 7.95
C ALA A 98 1.14 -3.58 6.78
N LEU A 99 1.22 -4.50 5.82
CA LEU A 99 0.27 -4.58 4.69
C LEU A 99 -1.15 -4.94 5.14
N ALA A 100 -1.31 -5.89 6.05
CA ALA A 100 -2.62 -6.26 6.59
C ALA A 100 -3.27 -5.10 7.36
N ARG A 101 -2.47 -4.30 8.10
CA ARG A 101 -2.95 -3.09 8.77
C ARG A 101 -3.43 -2.06 7.77
N GLU A 102 -2.73 -1.90 6.64
CA GLU A 102 -3.20 -1.05 5.54
C GLU A 102 -4.55 -1.52 5.01
N ARG A 103 -4.65 -2.81 4.64
CA ARG A 103 -5.88 -3.40 4.13
C ARG A 103 -7.05 -3.22 5.08
N LYS A 104 -6.82 -3.46 6.38
CA LYS A 104 -7.83 -3.25 7.42
C LYS A 104 -8.33 -1.81 7.47
N ARG A 105 -7.45 -0.81 7.25
CA ARG A 105 -7.86 0.60 7.19
C ARG A 105 -8.78 0.90 6.01
N GLN A 106 -8.64 0.14 4.92
CA GLN A 106 -9.46 0.27 3.71
C GLN A 106 -10.59 -0.77 3.63
N SER A 107 -10.87 -1.50 4.73
CA SER A 107 -11.89 -2.57 4.80
C SER A 107 -11.69 -3.71 3.78
N ILE A 108 -10.45 -4.00 3.41
CA ILE A 108 -10.07 -5.08 2.48
C ILE A 108 -9.75 -6.35 3.28
N GLY A 109 -10.26 -7.50 2.82
CA GLY A 109 -10.04 -8.81 3.44
C GLY A 109 -8.65 -9.43 3.18
N PRO A 110 -8.27 -10.48 3.93
CA PRO A 110 -6.96 -11.13 3.81
C PRO A 110 -6.81 -12.00 2.55
N ASP A 111 -7.93 -12.43 1.95
CA ASP A 111 -7.94 -13.35 0.80
C ASP A 111 -7.46 -12.71 -0.52
N ALA A 112 -7.31 -11.39 -0.56
CA ALA A 112 -6.80 -10.70 -1.73
C ALA A 112 -5.32 -11.05 -1.97
N PRO A 113 -4.93 -11.43 -3.19
CA PRO A 113 -3.54 -11.80 -3.49
C PRO A 113 -2.62 -10.59 -3.35
N MET A 114 -1.42 -10.82 -2.83
CA MET A 114 -0.28 -9.90 -2.88
C MET A 114 0.67 -10.36 -3.99
N GLN A 115 1.35 -9.42 -4.63
CA GLN A 115 2.25 -9.68 -5.75
C GLN A 115 3.70 -9.61 -5.28
N LEU A 116 4.44 -10.69 -5.43
CA LEU A 116 5.89 -10.67 -5.30
C LEU A 116 6.49 -10.43 -6.69
N LEU A 117 7.13 -9.27 -6.87
CA LEU A 117 7.71 -8.82 -8.12
C LEU A 117 9.23 -9.00 -8.09
N GLY A 118 9.76 -9.73 -9.07
CA GLY A 118 11.19 -9.72 -9.38
C GLY A 118 11.50 -8.70 -10.45
N ARG A 119 12.45 -7.80 -10.15
CA ARG A 119 12.89 -6.73 -11.04
C ARG A 119 14.12 -7.16 -11.85
N ALA A 120 14.32 -6.55 -13.01
CA ALA A 120 15.43 -6.87 -13.91
C ALA A 120 16.83 -6.62 -13.30
N ASP A 121 16.91 -5.74 -12.30
CA ASP A 121 18.11 -5.47 -11.51
C ASP A 121 18.33 -6.47 -10.35
N GLY A 122 17.45 -7.46 -10.20
CA GLY A 122 17.52 -8.49 -9.16
C GLY A 122 16.82 -8.10 -7.86
N ARG A 123 16.26 -6.89 -7.75
CA ARG A 123 15.51 -6.46 -6.57
C ARG A 123 14.17 -7.19 -6.48
N LEU A 124 13.70 -7.40 -5.25
CA LEU A 124 12.38 -7.94 -4.97
C LEU A 124 11.50 -6.88 -4.31
N THR A 125 10.29 -6.73 -4.84
CA THR A 125 9.26 -5.84 -4.28
C THR A 125 8.02 -6.67 -3.94
N LEU A 126 7.50 -6.53 -2.73
CA LEU A 126 6.18 -7.05 -2.36
C LEU A 126 5.15 -5.93 -2.53
N LEU A 127 4.19 -6.12 -3.43
CA LEU A 127 3.15 -5.17 -3.79
C LEU A 127 1.77 -5.72 -3.38
N ASP A 128 0.99 -4.91 -2.69
CA ASP A 128 -0.43 -5.17 -2.47
C ASP A 128 -1.26 -4.39 -3.53
N PRO A 129 -1.83 -5.05 -4.55
CA PRO A 129 -2.57 -4.36 -5.61
C PRO A 129 -3.85 -3.69 -5.09
N SER A 130 -4.41 -4.18 -3.98
CA SER A 130 -5.65 -3.64 -3.43
C SER A 130 -5.45 -2.30 -2.72
N THR A 131 -4.26 -2.08 -2.14
CA THR A 131 -3.92 -0.84 -1.41
C THR A 131 -2.85 -0.01 -2.11
N GLN A 132 -2.27 -0.53 -3.19
CA GLN A 132 -1.09 0.00 -3.89
C GLN A 132 0.15 0.18 -3.00
N GLN A 133 0.17 -0.46 -1.82
CA GLN A 133 1.35 -0.45 -0.94
C GLN A 133 2.43 -1.37 -1.50
N ARG A 134 3.67 -0.87 -1.49
CA ARG A 134 4.85 -1.60 -1.93
C ARG A 134 5.90 -1.61 -0.84
N ILE A 135 6.59 -2.74 -0.69
CA ILE A 135 7.70 -2.92 0.22
C ILE A 135 8.87 -3.48 -0.57
N ASP A 136 9.92 -2.68 -0.71
CA ASP A 136 11.16 -3.12 -1.35
C ASP A 136 11.99 -3.91 -0.35
N LEU A 137 12.18 -5.19 -0.65
CA LEU A 137 12.77 -6.14 0.29
C LEU A 137 14.28 -5.96 0.43
N GLU A 138 14.93 -5.36 -0.57
CA GLU A 138 16.37 -5.09 -0.59
C GLU A 138 16.81 -4.20 0.58
N ALA A 139 15.98 -3.23 0.98
CA ALA A 139 16.27 -2.30 2.08
C ALA A 139 16.47 -3.00 3.44
N PHE A 140 16.11 -4.28 3.54
CA PHE A 140 16.18 -5.08 4.76
C PHE A 140 17.32 -6.10 4.75
N GLY A 141 18.15 -6.12 3.70
CA GLY A 141 19.35 -6.95 3.61
C GLY A 141 19.14 -8.34 3.01
N PRO A 142 20.24 -9.02 2.64
CA PRO A 142 20.21 -10.21 1.79
C PRO A 142 19.55 -11.43 2.44
N SER A 143 19.65 -11.58 3.77
CA SER A 143 19.00 -12.67 4.50
C SER A 143 17.47 -12.61 4.42
N ASN A 144 16.92 -11.40 4.52
CA ASN A 144 15.49 -11.15 4.43
C ASN A 144 14.98 -11.33 3.00
N VAL A 145 15.72 -10.82 2.00
CA VAL A 145 15.42 -11.03 0.57
C VAL A 145 15.38 -12.52 0.23
N ALA A 146 16.30 -13.33 0.77
CA ALA A 146 16.38 -14.76 0.50
C ALA A 146 15.12 -15.54 0.90
N VAL A 147 14.42 -15.12 1.95
CA VAL A 147 13.15 -15.74 2.40
C VAL A 147 12.08 -15.64 1.30
N PHE A 148 11.96 -14.48 0.67
CA PHE A 148 10.98 -14.26 -0.40
C PHE A 148 11.46 -14.83 -1.73
N ALA A 149 12.76 -14.77 -2.02
CA ALA A 149 13.34 -15.40 -3.21
C ALA A 149 13.09 -16.92 -3.22
N GLY A 150 13.05 -17.56 -2.05
CA GLY A 150 12.68 -18.97 -1.90
C GLY A 150 11.28 -19.29 -2.43
N LEU A 151 10.31 -18.38 -2.26
CA LEU A 151 8.93 -18.57 -2.71
C LEU A 151 8.82 -18.69 -4.24
N GLN A 152 9.63 -17.93 -4.97
CA GLN A 152 9.71 -18.04 -6.43
C GLN A 152 10.15 -19.45 -6.84
N LYS A 153 11.23 -19.95 -6.22
CA LYS A 153 11.78 -21.28 -6.54
C LYS A 153 10.76 -22.39 -6.25
N THR A 154 10.06 -22.31 -5.12
CA THR A 154 9.08 -23.33 -4.76
C THR A 154 7.84 -23.28 -5.64
N SER A 155 7.35 -22.10 -6.03
CA SER A 155 6.22 -21.98 -6.97
C SER A 155 6.55 -22.57 -8.34
N LEU A 156 7.77 -22.35 -8.85
CA LEU A 156 8.24 -22.96 -10.11
C LEU A 156 8.25 -24.50 -10.01
N ALA A 157 8.72 -25.07 -8.90
CA ALA A 157 8.72 -26.51 -8.68
C ALA A 157 7.29 -27.09 -8.56
N THR A 158 6.41 -26.43 -7.80
CA THR A 158 5.01 -26.85 -7.64
C THR A 158 4.26 -26.82 -8.96
N THR A 159 4.49 -25.80 -9.80
CA THR A 159 3.89 -25.71 -11.14
C THR A 159 4.32 -26.89 -12.02
N GLN A 160 5.59 -27.31 -11.94
CA GLN A 160 6.09 -28.45 -12.70
C GLN A 160 5.49 -29.79 -12.25
N ILE A 161 5.26 -29.98 -10.96
CA ILE A 161 4.67 -31.22 -10.40
C ILE A 161 3.20 -31.37 -10.82
N VAL A 162 2.43 -30.29 -10.81
CA VAL A 162 1.02 -30.30 -11.24
C VAL A 162 0.88 -30.57 -12.75
N GLN A 163 1.90 -30.27 -13.55
CA GLN A 163 1.89 -30.41 -15.01
C GLN A 163 2.32 -31.80 -15.50
N ILE A 164 2.74 -32.75 -14.66
CA ILE A 164 3.05 -34.12 -15.11
C ILE A 164 1.73 -34.81 -15.48
N PRO A 165 1.42 -35.02 -16.77
CA PRO A 165 0.27 -35.84 -17.13
C PRO A 165 0.62 -37.26 -16.71
N GLY A 166 -0.34 -37.98 -16.11
CA GLY A 166 -0.22 -39.41 -15.92
C GLY A 166 0.18 -40.05 -17.25
N ASN A 167 1.44 -40.48 -17.35
CA ASN A 167 1.90 -41.34 -18.41
C ASN A 167 1.34 -42.73 -18.10
N ASP A 168 0.03 -42.89 -18.29
CA ASP A 168 -0.60 -44.19 -18.50
C ASP A 168 -0.17 -44.67 -19.89
N ARG A 169 1.05 -45.20 -19.93
CA ARG A 169 1.47 -46.21 -20.91
C ARG A 169 1.32 -47.58 -20.27
N SER A 170 0.08 -47.89 -19.92
CA SER A 170 -0.39 -49.24 -19.65
C SER A 170 -1.13 -49.73 -20.89
N SER A 171 -0.42 -50.56 -21.66
CA SER A 171 -0.97 -51.69 -22.42
C SER A 171 -1.94 -51.39 -23.57
N GLN A 172 -1.41 -51.40 -24.79
CA GLN A 172 -1.90 -52.27 -25.86
C GLN A 172 -0.80 -52.50 -26.91
#